data_AF-A0A8T4YLQ6-F1
#
_entry.id   AF-A0A8T4YLQ6-F1
#
_cell.length_a   1.000
_cell.length_b   1.000
_cell.length_c   1.000
_cell.angle_alpha   90.00
_cell.angle_beta   90.00
_cell.angle_gamma   90.00
#
_symmetry.space_group_name_H-M   'P 1'
#
loop_
_entity.id
_entity.type
_entity.pdbx_description
1 polymer ?
#
loop_
_entity_poly.entity_id
_entity_poly.type
_entity_poly.pdbx_seq_one_letter_code
_entity_poly.pdbx_strand_id
1 'polypeptide(L)' 'PIFKPANSQKTFAEMSIAEKNKYSHRARAFRKFAKWYKSLKV' A
#
# COMPACT_ATOMS: atom_id res chain seq x y z
N PRO A 1 5.90 -14.41 9.18
CA PRO A 1 6.50 -13.19 8.58
C PRO A 1 7.43 -13.54 7.39
N ILE A 2 6.87 -13.73 6.19
CA ILE A 2 7.61 -14.27 5.03
C ILE A 2 7.56 -13.38 3.79
N PHE A 3 6.66 -12.39 3.75
CA PHE A 3 6.50 -11.54 2.58
C PHE A 3 7.43 -10.33 2.66
N LYS A 4 8.42 -10.28 1.76
CA LYS A 4 9.32 -9.13 1.54
C LYS A 4 8.97 -8.48 0.19
N PRO A 5 8.50 -7.23 0.15
CA PRO A 5 8.20 -6.57 -1.12
C PRO A 5 9.48 -6.31 -1.91
N ALA A 6 9.36 -6.23 -3.24
CA ALA A 6 10.45 -5.83 -4.12
C ALA A 6 11.02 -4.47 -3.67
N ASN A 7 12.35 -4.35 -3.68
CA ASN A 7 13.10 -3.16 -3.24
C ASN A 7 12.98 -2.83 -1.74
N SER A 8 12.74 -3.84 -0.89
CA SER A 8 12.88 -3.71 0.56
C SER A 8 13.75 -4.82 1.14
N GLN A 9 14.47 -4.49 2.20
CA GLN A 9 15.18 -5.47 3.03
C GLN A 9 14.36 -5.96 4.23
N LYS A 10 13.18 -5.37 4.46
CA LYS A 10 12.26 -5.74 5.54
C LYS A 10 11.08 -6.55 4.98
N THR A 11 10.67 -7.58 5.69
CA THR A 11 9.35 -8.20 5.53
C THR A 11 8.26 -7.22 5.98
N PHE A 12 7.02 -7.45 5.54
CA PHE A 12 5.87 -6.67 5.99
C PHE A 12 5.63 -6.71 7.51
N ALA A 13 6.15 -7.72 8.22
CA ALA A 13 6.02 -7.80 9.67
C ALA A 13 7.04 -6.91 10.40
N GLU A 14 8.17 -6.59 9.77
CA GLU A 14 9.21 -5.71 10.31
C GLU A 14 8.97 -4.23 9.97
N MET A 15 7.96 -3.94 9.16
CA MET A 15 7.59 -2.57 8.77
C MET A 15 6.60 -1.97 9.76
N SER A 16 6.79 -0.69 10.08
CA SER A 16 5.72 0.13 10.66
C SER A 16 4.51 0.19 9.72
N ILE A 17 3.34 0.54 10.27
CA ILE A 17 2.11 0.74 9.48
C ILE A 17 2.35 1.76 8.35
N ALA A 18 3.06 2.85 8.64
CA ALA A 18 3.40 3.89 7.68
C ALA A 18 4.27 3.36 6.53
N GLU A 19 5.32 2.60 6.82
CA GLU A 19 6.17 1.96 5.81
C GLU A 19 5.38 0.95 4.97
N LYS A 20 4.60 0.07 5.62
CA LYS A 20 3.78 -0.95 4.93
C LYS A 20 2.73 -0.31 4.02
N ASN A 21 2.15 0.82 4.39
CA ASN A 21 1.17 1.54 3.58
C ASN A 21 1.77 2.13 2.28
N LYS A 22 3.10 2.26 2.16
CA LYS A 22 3.73 2.63 0.89
C LYS A 22 3.58 1.50 -0.14
N TYR A 23 3.78 0.25 0.29
CA TYR A 23 3.93 -0.91 -0.61
C TYR A 23 2.73 -1.84 -0.69
N SER A 24 1.91 -1.93 0.37
CA SER A 24 0.89 -2.98 0.48
C SER A 24 -0.14 -2.98 -0.65
N HIS A 25 -0.59 -4.18 -1.05
CA HIS A 25 -1.65 -4.36 -2.04
C HIS A 25 -2.91 -3.58 -1.66
N ARG A 26 -3.27 -3.61 -0.38
CA ARG A 26 -4.38 -2.83 0.19
C ARG A 26 -4.23 -1.34 -0.12
N ALA A 27 -3.09 -0.74 0.22
CA ALA A 27 -2.88 0.69 -0.03
C ALA A 27 -2.89 1.03 -1.52
N ARG A 28 -2.37 0.16 -2.40
CA ARG A 28 -2.45 0.33 -3.86
C ARG A 28 -3.90 0.31 -4.35
N ALA A 29 -4.73 -0.61 -3.87
CA ALA A 29 -6.14 -0.70 -4.20
C ALA A 29 -6.90 0.56 -3.75
N PHE A 30 -6.69 1.01 -2.51
CA PHE A 30 -7.32 2.23 -2.00
C PHE A 30 -6.89 3.49 -2.74
N ARG A 31 -5.62 3.59 -3.19
CA ARG A 31 -5.19 4.71 -4.05
C ARG A 31 -5.92 4.74 -5.38
N LYS A 32 -6.11 3.57 -6.03
CA LYS A 32 -6.89 3.46 -7.28
C LYS A 32 -8.35 3.84 -7.04
N PHE A 33 -8.94 3.32 -5.97
CA PHE A 33 -10.30 3.66 -5.56
C PHE A 33 -10.46 5.16 -5.30
N ALA A 34 -9.58 5.78 -4.52
CA ALA A 34 -9.62 7.21 -4.24
C ALA A 34 -9.47 8.07 -5.51
N LYS A 35 -8.60 7.65 -6.46
CA LYS A 35 -8.48 8.32 -7.76
C LYS A 35 -9.79 8.26 -8.55
N TRP A 36 -10.41 7.08 -8.62
CA TRP A 36 -11.70 6.91 -9.26
C TRP A 36 -12.79 7.74 -8.57
N TYR A 37 -12.89 7.65 -7.23
CA TYR A 37 -13.89 8.36 -6.45
C TYR A 37 -13.79 9.89 -6.64
N LYS A 38 -12.57 10.44 -6.63
CA LYS A 38 -12.33 11.87 -6.92
C LYS A 38 -12.63 12.27 -8.36
N SER A 39 -12.66 11.34 -9.31
CA SER A 39 -13.04 11.61 -10.70
C SER A 39 -14.55 11.71 -10.89
N LEU A 40 -15.34 11.21 -9.93
CA LEU A 40 -16.77 11.48 -9.87
C LEU A 40 -16.91 12.96 -9.50
N LYS A 41 -17.27 13.79 -10.47
CA LYS A 41 -17.72 15.16 -10.19
C LYS A 41 -19.07 15.05 -9.48
N VAL A 42 -19.03 15.09 -8.16
CA VAL A 42 -20.21 15.37 -7.34
C VAL A 42 -20.42 16.87 -7.28
#